data_AF-A0A4Q7ZL29-F1
#
_entry.id   AF-A0A4Q7ZL29-F1
#
_cell.length_a   1.000
_cell.length_b   1.000
_cell.length_c   1.000
_cell.angle_alpha   90.00
_cell.angle_beta   90.00
_cell.angle_gamma   90.00
#
_symmetry.space_group_name_H-M   'P 1'
#
loop_
_entity.id
_entity.type
_entity.pdbx_description
1 polymer ?
#
loop_
_entity_poly.entity_id
_entity_poly.type
_entity_poly.pdbx_seq_one_letter_code
_entity_poly.pdbx_strand_id
1 'polypeptide(L)'
;MELVLVPMTPEEFERRSAESRKRYAANLHSELGLTADAATAEARRQMDAVLPRGVHTEDAILRTAWVNDTVVGWVWVTRAIRLYESLGFRVTSQHMAKLLRES
;
A
#
# COMPACT_ATOMS: atom_id res chain seq x y z
N MET A 1 -11.99 -15.55 18.96
CA MET A 1 -11.39 -15.36 17.63
C MET A 1 -10.59 -14.08 17.69
N GLU A 2 -9.26 -14.20 17.67
CA GLU A 2 -8.34 -13.06 17.80
C GLU A 2 -7.66 -12.80 16.46
N LEU A 3 -7.56 -11.53 16.07
CA LEU A 3 -6.84 -11.09 14.88
C LEU A 3 -5.49 -10.50 15.31
N VAL A 4 -4.40 -11.08 14.82
CA VAL A 4 -3.04 -10.60 15.11
C VAL A 4 -2.39 -10.05 13.84
N LEU A 5 -1.74 -8.90 13.96
CA LEU A 5 -1.00 -8.25 12.87
C LEU A 5 0.51 -8.40 13.09
N VAL A 6 1.15 -9.21 12.25
CA VAL A 6 2.58 -9.53 12.35
C VAL A 6 3.36 -8.75 11.28
N PRO A 7 4.53 -8.16 11.58
CA PRO A 7 5.43 -7.58 10.59
C PRO A 7 5.67 -8.52 9.41
N MET A 8 5.45 -8.04 8.20
CA MET A 8 5.65 -8.82 6.98
C MET A 8 7.14 -8.94 6.66
N THR A 9 7.58 -10.10 6.19
CA THR A 9 8.95 -10.28 5.69
C THR A 9 9.08 -9.72 4.27
N PRO A 10 10.29 -9.38 3.80
CA PRO A 10 10.51 -8.95 2.42
C PRO A 10 10.01 -9.97 1.38
N GLU A 11 10.23 -11.25 1.62
CA GLU A 11 9.80 -12.33 0.72
C GLU A 11 8.27 -12.46 0.64
N GLU A 12 7.59 -12.38 1.79
CA GLU A 12 6.13 -12.36 1.83
C GLU A 12 5.56 -11.14 1.09
N PHE A 13 6.21 -9.99 1.24
CA PHE A 13 5.82 -8.77 0.54
C PHE A 13 5.94 -8.92 -0.97
N GLU A 14 7.05 -9.42 -1.49
CA GLU A 14 7.23 -9.61 -2.93
C GLU A 14 6.15 -10.52 -3.53
N ARG A 15 5.87 -11.64 -2.85
CA ARG A 15 4.82 -12.56 -3.28
C ARG A 15 3.43 -11.91 -3.28
N ARG A 16 3.08 -11.16 -2.24
CA ARG A 16 1.75 -10.53 -2.10
C ARG A 16 1.58 -9.31 -2.99
N SER A 17 2.62 -8.51 -3.13
CA SER A 17 2.60 -7.28 -3.93
C SER A 17 2.46 -7.57 -5.42
N ALA A 18 2.94 -8.73 -5.90
CA ALA A 18 2.78 -9.15 -7.30
C ALA A 18 1.31 -9.24 -7.72
N GLU A 19 0.47 -9.85 -6.89
CA GLU A 19 -0.97 -9.96 -7.17
C GLU A 19 -1.70 -8.63 -7.05
N SER A 20 -1.30 -7.76 -6.11
CA SER A 20 -1.84 -6.39 -6.04
C SER A 20 -1.45 -5.56 -7.26
N ARG A 21 -0.22 -5.67 -7.76
CA ARG A 21 0.23 -5.00 -9.00
C ARG A 21 -0.62 -5.41 -10.20
N LYS A 22 -0.88 -6.71 -10.36
CA LYS A 22 -1.74 -7.23 -11.44
C LYS A 22 -3.16 -6.67 -11.38
N ARG A 23 -3.79 -6.72 -10.20
CA ARG A 23 -5.15 -6.17 -10.01
C ARG A 23 -5.19 -4.67 -10.26
N TYR A 24 -4.20 -3.93 -9.78
CA TYR A 24 -4.14 -2.49 -9.99
C TYR A 24 -3.92 -2.13 -11.47
N ALA A 25 -3.06 -2.87 -12.18
CA ALA A 25 -2.91 -2.72 -13.63
C ALA A 25 -4.23 -2.99 -14.37
N ALA A 26 -5.00 -4.01 -13.98
CA ALA A 26 -6.31 -4.26 -14.56
C ALA A 26 -7.27 -3.07 -14.36
N ASN A 27 -7.26 -2.45 -13.17
CA ASN A 27 -8.06 -1.25 -12.91
C ASN A 27 -7.60 -0.06 -13.77
N LEU A 28 -6.29 0.18 -13.89
CA LEU A 28 -5.75 1.26 -14.73
C LEU A 28 -6.10 1.05 -16.21
N HIS A 29 -6.09 -0.19 -16.70
CA HIS A 29 -6.56 -0.51 -18.05
C HIS A 29 -8.03 -0.16 -18.22
N SER A 30 -8.90 -0.59 -17.30
CA SER A 30 -10.35 -0.37 -17.41
C SER A 30 -10.78 1.08 -17.18
N GLU A 31 -10.14 1.79 -16.25
CA GLU A 31 -10.56 3.13 -15.81
C GLU A 31 -9.87 4.25 -16.60
N LEU A 32 -8.61 4.06 -17.02
CA LEU A 32 -7.83 5.08 -17.72
C LEU A 32 -7.61 4.75 -19.21
N GLY A 33 -8.11 3.61 -19.69
CA GLY A 33 -7.99 3.20 -21.10
C GLY A 33 -6.55 2.92 -21.55
N LEU A 34 -5.63 2.68 -20.61
CA LEU A 34 -4.24 2.32 -20.92
C LEU A 34 -4.17 0.97 -21.63
N THR A 35 -3.16 0.75 -22.47
CA THR A 35 -2.88 -0.61 -22.96
C THR A 35 -2.47 -1.52 -21.80
N ALA A 36 -2.62 -2.84 -21.94
CA ALA A 36 -2.25 -3.79 -20.87
C ALA A 36 -0.79 -3.64 -20.42
N ASP A 37 0.13 -3.43 -21.37
CA ASP A 37 1.55 -3.22 -21.09
C ASP A 37 1.80 -1.88 -20.38
N ALA A 38 1.15 -0.81 -20.85
CA ALA A 38 1.27 0.51 -20.23
C ALA A 38 0.68 0.52 -18.81
N ALA A 39 -0.46 -0.14 -18.60
CA ALA A 39 -1.09 -0.27 -17.28
C ALA A 39 -0.21 -1.06 -16.31
N THR A 40 0.45 -2.12 -16.80
CA THR A 40 1.40 -2.91 -16.00
C THR A 40 2.64 -2.09 -15.62
N ALA A 41 3.22 -1.35 -16.57
CA ALA A 41 4.35 -0.47 -16.33
C ALA A 41 4.00 0.65 -15.34
N GLU A 42 2.80 1.24 -15.48
CA GLU A 42 2.32 2.31 -14.63
C GLU A 42 2.02 1.84 -13.21
N ALA A 43 1.35 0.69 -13.05
CA ALA A 43 1.09 0.10 -11.74
C ALA A 43 2.39 -0.18 -10.98
N ARG A 44 3.42 -0.70 -11.66
CA ARG A 44 4.75 -0.90 -11.05
C ARG A 44 5.36 0.44 -10.62
N ARG A 45 5.40 1.42 -11.53
CA ARG A 45 5.97 2.75 -11.25
C ARG A 45 5.34 3.41 -10.03
N GLN A 46 4.01 3.42 -9.95
CA GLN A 46 3.29 4.05 -8.83
C GLN A 46 3.51 3.29 -7.52
N MET A 47 3.47 1.96 -7.54
CA MET A 47 3.72 1.19 -6.31
C MET A 47 5.15 1.35 -5.79
N ASP A 48 6.15 1.35 -6.69
CA ASP A 48 7.56 1.58 -6.34
C ASP A 48 7.77 3.00 -5.77
N ALA A 49 7.01 3.99 -6.24
CA ALA A 49 7.08 5.36 -5.71
C ALA A 49 6.55 5.46 -4.26
N VAL A 50 5.53 4.67 -3.91
CA VAL A 50 4.97 4.70 -2.54
C VAL A 50 5.76 3.79 -1.59
N LEU A 51 6.36 2.70 -2.08
CA LEU A 51 7.18 1.75 -1.31
C LEU A 51 8.62 1.59 -1.86
N PRO A 52 9.43 2.66 -1.94
CA PRO A 52 10.75 2.61 -2.55
C PRO A 52 11.75 1.67 -1.85
N ARG A 53 11.48 1.25 -0.62
CA ARG A 53 12.28 0.27 0.13
C ARG A 53 11.45 -0.93 0.61
N GLY A 54 10.32 -1.22 -0.05
CA GLY A 54 9.42 -2.31 0.33
C GLY A 54 8.97 -2.21 1.78
N VAL A 55 9.07 -3.31 2.54
CA VAL A 55 8.72 -3.37 3.98
C VAL A 55 9.57 -2.46 4.87
N HIS A 56 10.70 -1.97 4.38
CA HIS A 56 11.59 -1.03 5.07
C HIS A 56 11.34 0.43 4.67
N THR A 57 10.29 0.69 3.91
CA THR A 57 9.86 2.04 3.58
C THR A 57 9.45 2.75 4.86
N GLU A 58 10.16 3.83 5.19
CA GLU A 58 9.80 4.72 6.30
C GLU A 58 8.36 5.23 6.15
N ASP A 59 7.67 5.38 7.29
CA ASP A 59 6.25 5.74 7.35
C ASP A 59 5.27 4.76 6.67
N ALA A 60 5.75 3.56 6.28
CA ALA A 60 4.91 2.49 5.78
C ALA A 60 4.79 1.35 6.81
N ILE A 61 3.57 0.93 7.08
CA ILE A 61 3.27 -0.22 7.93
C ILE A 61 2.72 -1.32 7.03
N LEU A 62 3.49 -2.40 6.89
CA LEU A 62 3.06 -3.64 6.23
C LEU A 62 2.92 -4.75 7.27
N ARG A 63 1.74 -5.36 7.34
CA ARG A 63 1.44 -6.44 8.29
C ARG A 63 0.68 -7.57 7.64
N THR A 64 1.02 -8.80 8.00
CA THR A 64 0.24 -10.00 7.68
C THR A 64 -0.80 -10.21 8.79
N ALA A 65 -2.05 -10.43 8.40
CA ALA A 65 -3.18 -10.62 9.32
C ALA A 65 -3.42 -12.12 9.55
N TRP A 66 -3.39 -12.53 10.81
CA TRP A 66 -3.55 -13.92 11.25
C TRP A 66 -4.77 -14.09 12.14
N VAL A 67 -5.49 -15.20 11.96
CA VAL A 67 -6.49 -15.69 12.91
C VAL A 67 -6.10 -17.12 13.26
N ASN A 68 -5.71 -17.33 14.53
CA ASN A 68 -4.99 -18.53 14.95
C ASN A 68 -3.78 -18.78 14.01
N ASP A 69 -3.65 -19.96 13.42
CA ASP A 69 -2.56 -20.32 12.51
C ASP A 69 -2.87 -20.05 11.02
N THR A 70 -3.96 -19.34 10.73
CA THR A 70 -4.39 -19.06 9.35
C THR A 70 -4.15 -17.61 8.97
N VAL A 71 -3.44 -17.39 7.86
CA VAL A 71 -3.33 -16.06 7.27
C VAL A 71 -4.64 -15.69 6.57
N VAL A 72 -5.30 -14.67 7.08
CA VAL A 72 -6.59 -14.17 6.55
C VAL A 72 -6.43 -12.97 5.63
N GLY A 73 -5.26 -12.33 5.62
CA GLY A 73 -5.03 -11.18 4.75
C GLY A 73 -3.73 -10.45 5.06
N TRP A 74 -3.66 -9.21 4.60
CA TRP A 74 -2.57 -8.30 4.91
C TRP A 74 -3.06 -6.86 4.80
N VAL A 75 -2.37 -5.97 5.51
CA VAL A 75 -2.64 -4.54 5.48
C VAL A 75 -1.37 -3.79 5.11
N TRP A 76 -1.55 -2.76 4.29
CA TRP A 76 -0.54 -1.79 3.95
C TRP A 76 -1.12 -0.40 4.23
N VAL A 77 -0.45 0.34 5.12
CA VAL A 77 -0.79 1.72 5.44
C VAL A 77 0.44 2.58 5.18
N THR A 78 0.26 3.70 4.48
CA THR A 78 1.26 4.76 4.38
C THR A 78 0.66 6.09 4.80
N ARG A 79 1.52 7.04 5.17
CA ARG A 79 1.08 8.42 5.32
C ARG A 79 0.60 8.94 3.96
N ALA A 80 -0.65 9.39 3.92
CA ALA A 80 -1.30 9.92 2.72
C ALA A 80 -0.49 11.03 2.03
N ILE A 81 0.31 11.79 2.79
CA ILE A 81 1.21 12.82 2.27
C ILE A 81 2.19 12.25 1.24
N ARG A 82 2.82 11.09 1.51
CA ARG A 82 3.75 10.47 0.56
C ARG A 82 3.04 9.97 -0.69
N LEU A 83 1.81 9.48 -0.55
CA LEU A 83 0.98 9.12 -1.71
C LEU A 83 0.74 10.35 -2.59
N TYR A 84 0.29 11.47 -2.02
CA TYR A 84 0.03 12.68 -2.78
C TYR A 84 1.30 13.26 -3.42
N GLU A 85 2.43 13.26 -2.72
CA GLU A 85 3.73 13.65 -3.27
C GLU A 85 4.14 12.76 -4.45
N SER A 86 3.96 11.43 -4.35
CA SER A 86 4.26 10.50 -5.45
C SER A 86 3.37 10.71 -6.69
N LEU A 87 2.17 11.25 -6.50
CA LEU A 87 1.24 11.62 -7.56
C LEU A 87 1.49 13.04 -8.11
N GLY A 88 2.55 13.73 -7.65
CA GLY A 88 2.93 15.06 -8.10
C GLY A 88 2.22 16.21 -7.40
N PHE A 89 1.44 15.95 -6.34
CA PHE A 89 0.84 17.01 -5.53
C PHE A 89 1.83 17.54 -4.49
N ARG A 90 1.81 18.87 -4.26
CA ARG A 90 2.55 19.49 -3.16
C ARG A 90 1.62 19.76 -2.00
N VAL A 91 1.90 19.21 -0.83
CA VAL A 91 1.17 19.55 0.40
C VAL A 91 1.57 20.96 0.84
N THR A 92 0.63 21.90 0.80
CA THR A 92 0.87 23.32 1.13
C THR A 92 0.53 23.67 2.57
N SER A 93 -0.33 22.89 3.22
CA SER A 93 -0.62 22.97 4.66
C SER A 93 -1.08 21.62 5.20
N GLN A 94 -0.79 21.33 6.47
CA GLN A 94 -1.28 20.15 7.18
C GLN A 94 -2.03 20.62 8.42
N HIS A 95 -3.34 20.37 8.49
CA HIS A 95 -4.15 20.61 9.67
C HIS A 95 -4.80 19.29 10.09
N MET A 96 -4.38 18.73 11.23
CA MET A 96 -4.98 17.54 11.83
C MET A 96 -5.21 17.83 13.31
N ALA A 97 -6.48 17.98 13.69
CA ALA A 97 -6.88 18.03 15.10
C ALA A 97 -7.92 16.93 15.32
N LYS A 98 -7.54 15.91 16.09
CA LYS A 98 -8.48 14.93 16.62
C LYS A 98 -8.27 14.85 18.13
N LEU A 99 -9.19 15.43 18.89
CA LEU A 99 -9.30 15.20 20.32
C LEU A 99 -9.79 13.77 20.53
N LEU A 100 -8.91 12.90 21.02
CA LEU A 100 -9.32 11.62 21.58
C LEU A 100 -9.82 11.90 23.00
N ARG A 101 -11.09 11.61 23.27
CA ARG A 101 -11.59 11.58 24.66
C ARG A 101 -11.03 10.33 25.31
N GLU A 102 -10.38 10.51 26.46
CA GLU A 102 -10.04 9.41 27.37
C GLU A 102 -11.34 8.71 27.79
N SER A 103 -11.39 7.39 27.66
CA SER A 103 -12.46 6.52 28.16
C SER A 103 -11.89 5.60 29.22
#